data_AF-A0A2M8PJ29-F1
#
_entry.id   AF-A0A2M8PJ29-F1
#
_cell.length_a   1.000
_cell.length_b   1.000
_cell.length_c   1.000
_cell.angle_alpha   90.00
_cell.angle_beta   90.00
_cell.angle_gamma   90.00
#
_symmetry.space_group_name_H-M   'P 1'
#
loop_
_entity.id
_entity.type
_entity.pdbx_description
1 polymer ?
#
loop_
_entity_poly.entity_id
_entity_poly.type
_entity_poly.pdbx_seq_one_letter_code
_entity_poly.pdbx_strand_id
1 'polypeptide(L)'
;MGDYKFETLALHAGQAPDPTTTSRAVPIYRTSSYVFRNTEHAANLFGLKELGNIYTRLMNPTQDVLEQRMAALSGGGAALALASGTSAIYY
;
A
#
# COMPACT_ATOMS: atom_id res chain seq x y z
N MET A 1 3.65 5.38 15.74
CA MET A 1 4.29 4.06 15.55
C MET A 1 5.16 3.84 16.78
N GLY A 2 5.06 2.72 17.50
CA GLY A 2 5.93 2.48 18.66
C GLY A 2 7.40 2.39 18.21
N ASP A 3 8.34 2.78 19.09
CA ASP A 3 9.79 2.73 18.84
C ASP A 3 10.30 1.28 18.80
N TYR A 4 9.92 0.54 17.74
CA TYR A 4 10.44 -0.78 17.45
C TYR A 4 11.79 -0.67 16.73
N LYS A 5 12.66 -1.67 16.93
CA LYS A 5 13.95 -1.75 16.25
C LYS A 5 13.80 -2.03 14.76
N PHE A 6 14.84 -1.71 13.99
CA PHE A 6 14.87 -1.87 12.53
C PHE A 6 14.46 -3.28 12.07
N GLU A 7 14.97 -4.32 12.72
CA GLU A 7 14.70 -5.72 12.34
C GLU A 7 13.23 -6.09 12.53
N THR A 8 12.60 -5.56 13.59
CA THR A 8 11.16 -5.74 13.84
C THR A 8 10.33 -5.00 12.80
N LEU A 9 10.71 -3.77 12.46
CA LEU A 9 10.03 -2.98 11.42
C LEU A 9 10.17 -3.64 10.05
N ALA A 10 11.34 -4.16 9.71
CA ALA A 10 11.60 -4.82 8.43
C ALA A 10 10.73 -6.06 8.23
N LEU A 11 10.36 -6.74 9.33
CA LEU A 11 9.47 -7.90 9.29
C LEU A 11 7.99 -7.53 9.39
N HIS A 12 7.61 -6.48 10.14
CA HIS A 12 6.22 -6.27 10.55
C HIS A 12 5.59 -4.95 10.14
N ALA A 13 6.35 -3.91 9.82
CA ALA A 13 5.77 -2.62 9.45
C ALA A 13 4.93 -2.72 8.16
N GLY A 14 3.84 -1.95 8.12
CA GLY A 14 2.93 -1.87 6.99
C GLY A 14 2.01 -3.08 6.79
N GLN A 15 2.06 -4.12 7.64
CA GLN A 15 1.21 -5.30 7.49
C GLN A 15 0.45 -5.67 8.77
N ALA A 16 -0.80 -6.06 8.60
CA ALA A 16 -1.60 -6.76 9.58
C ALA A 16 -2.04 -8.12 9.00
N PRO A 17 -2.38 -9.12 9.83
CA PRO A 17 -3.00 -10.35 9.33
C PRO A 17 -4.23 -10.02 8.46
N ASP A 18 -4.40 -10.73 7.35
CA ASP A 18 -5.55 -10.51 6.46
C ASP A 18 -6.86 -10.72 7.22
N PRO A 19 -7.78 -9.72 7.28
CA PRO A 19 -9.01 -9.85 8.05
C PRO A 19 -9.98 -10.89 7.49
N THR A 20 -9.81 -11.30 6.23
CA THR A 20 -10.72 -12.25 5.57
C THR A 20 -10.34 -13.71 5.84
N THR A 21 -9.04 -14.03 5.79
CA THR A 21 -8.53 -15.40 5.86
C THR A 21 -7.62 -15.66 7.04
N THR A 22 -7.26 -14.63 7.82
CA THR A 22 -6.27 -14.68 8.90
C THR A 22 -4.84 -15.01 8.45
N SER A 23 -4.55 -14.93 7.15
CA SER A 23 -3.20 -15.12 6.61
C SER A 23 -2.21 -14.15 7.26
N ARG A 24 -1.09 -14.68 7.77
CA ARG A 24 0.00 -13.86 8.29
C ARG A 24 0.88 -13.27 7.19
N ALA A 25 1.04 -14.01 6.09
CA ALA A 25 1.74 -13.51 4.92
C ALA A 25 0.85 -12.52 4.15
N VAL A 26 1.46 -11.50 3.56
CA VAL A 26 0.77 -10.49 2.74
C VAL A 26 0.18 -11.17 1.51
N PRO A 27 -1.14 -11.06 1.25
CA PRO A 27 -1.73 -11.53 0.01
C PRO A 27 -1.14 -10.82 -1.22
N ILE A 28 -1.00 -11.55 -2.32
CA ILE A 28 -0.50 -11.00 -3.58
C ILE A 28 -1.70 -10.53 -4.43
N TYR A 29 -1.92 -9.22 -4.50
CA TYR A 29 -2.98 -8.61 -5.31
C TYR A 29 -2.51 -8.42 -6.76
N ARG A 30 -2.38 -9.54 -7.50
CA ARG A 30 -2.03 -9.54 -8.93
C ARG A 30 -3.25 -9.20 -9.81
N THR A 31 -3.69 -7.95 -9.73
CA THR A 31 -4.78 -7.39 -10.53
C THR A 31 -4.35 -6.06 -11.15
N SER A 32 -5.02 -5.64 -12.22
CA SER A 32 -4.87 -4.30 -12.80
C SER A 32 -5.89 -3.29 -12.25
N SER A 33 -7.04 -3.77 -11.77
CA SER A 33 -8.22 -2.95 -11.44
C SER A 33 -8.99 -3.49 -10.24
N TYR A 34 -9.82 -2.63 -9.64
CA TYR A 34 -10.66 -2.95 -8.49
C TYR A 34 -12.12 -2.59 -8.79
N VAL A 35 -13.04 -3.46 -8.36
CA VAL A 35 -14.48 -3.28 -8.57
C VAL A 35 -15.03 -2.23 -7.60
N PHE A 36 -15.84 -1.30 -8.11
CA PHE A 36 -16.55 -0.35 -7.26
C PHE A 36 -17.85 -0.96 -6.72
N ARG A 37 -18.21 -0.60 -5.48
CA ARG A 37 -19.48 -1.04 -4.87
C ARG A 37 -20.69 -0.48 -5.62
N ASN A 38 -20.61 0.77 -6.07
CA ASN A 38 -21.60 1.48 -6.88
C ASN A 38 -20.97 2.72 -7.55
N THR A 39 -21.77 3.51 -8.29
CA THR A 39 -21.31 4.72 -9.00
C THR A 39 -20.90 5.87 -8.07
N GLU A 40 -21.56 6.01 -6.93
CA GLU A 40 -21.23 7.02 -5.92
C GLU A 40 -19.86 6.74 -5.28
N HIS A 41 -19.58 5.48 -4.92
CA HIS A 41 -18.28 5.04 -4.44
C HIS A 41 -17.16 5.36 -5.45
N ALA A 42 -17.38 5.11 -6.74
CA ALA A 42 -16.43 5.47 -7.78
C ALA A 42 -16.16 6.99 -7.80
N ALA A 43 -17.21 7.80 -7.79
CA ALA A 43 -17.10 9.26 -7.77
C ALA A 43 -16.35 9.78 -6.53
N ASN A 44 -16.57 9.16 -5.37
CA ASN A 44 -15.89 9.52 -4.13
C ASN A 44 -14.39 9.19 -4.18
N LEU A 45 -14.00 8.02 -4.74
CA LEU A 45 -12.59 7.66 -4.90
C LEU A 45 -11.86 8.62 -5.86
N PHE A 46 -12.44 8.91 -7.02
CA PHE A 46 -11.83 9.84 -7.98
C PHE A 46 -11.84 11.29 -7.51
N GLY A 47 -12.82 11.68 -6.68
CA GLY A 47 -12.89 12.98 -6.04
C GLY A 47 -12.07 13.10 -4.74
N LEU A 48 -11.31 12.06 -4.37
CA LEU A 48 -10.51 11.98 -3.13
C LEU A 48 -11.34 12.21 -1.84
N LYS A 49 -12.64 11.93 -1.88
CA LYS A 49 -13.54 12.01 -0.72
C LYS A 49 -13.52 10.73 0.11
N GLU A 50 -13.16 9.63 -0.52
CA GLU A 50 -12.94 8.31 0.09
C GLU A 50 -11.57 7.81 -0.36
N LEU A 51 -10.81 7.20 0.55
CA LEU A 51 -9.55 6.54 0.20
C LEU A 51 -9.82 5.09 -0.17
N GLY A 52 -9.17 4.62 -1.23
CA GLY A 52 -9.30 3.24 -1.70
C GLY A 52 -8.62 3.01 -3.03
N ASN A 53 -8.60 1.74 -3.44
CA ASN A 53 -7.95 1.34 -4.68
C ASN A 53 -8.88 1.57 -5.88
N ILE A 54 -8.35 2.20 -6.93
CA ILE A 54 -9.04 2.42 -8.20
C ILE A 54 -8.44 1.48 -9.26
N TYR A 55 -7.14 1.60 -9.50
CA TYR A 55 -6.37 0.73 -10.39
C TYR A 55 -4.89 0.70 -9.96
N THR A 56 -4.20 -0.40 -10.25
CA THR A 56 -2.87 -0.73 -9.71
C THR A 56 -1.79 0.30 -10.02
N ARG A 57 -1.90 1.03 -11.14
CA ARG A 57 -0.94 2.10 -11.46
C ARG A 57 -0.98 3.28 -10.47
N LEU A 58 -2.08 3.50 -9.76
CA LEU A 58 -2.14 4.50 -8.68
C LEU A 58 -1.85 3.88 -7.31
N MET A 59 -2.46 2.74 -7.00
CA MET A 59 -2.33 2.10 -5.70
C MET A 59 -2.65 0.61 -5.81
N ASN A 60 -1.92 -0.21 -5.06
CA ASN A 60 -2.13 -1.64 -4.94
C ASN A 60 -1.80 -2.09 -3.50
N PRO A 61 -2.64 -2.88 -2.82
CA PRO A 61 -2.40 -3.24 -1.42
C PRO A 61 -1.08 -3.97 -1.17
N THR A 62 -0.59 -4.78 -2.12
CA THR A 62 0.72 -5.42 -1.97
C THR A 62 1.86 -4.40 -2.03
N GLN A 63 1.75 -3.37 -2.86
CA GLN A 63 2.72 -2.28 -2.95
C GLN A 63 2.62 -1.33 -1.75
N ASP A 64 1.41 -1.04 -1.25
CA ASP A 64 1.18 -0.19 -0.08
C ASP A 64 1.87 -0.75 1.18
N VAL A 65 1.86 -2.08 1.39
CA VAL A 65 2.66 -2.68 2.48
C VAL A 65 4.16 -2.39 2.35
N LEU A 66 4.70 -2.46 1.12
CA LEU A 66 6.10 -2.12 0.86
C LEU A 66 6.36 -0.63 1.13
N GLU A 67 5.49 0.25 0.65
CA GLU A 67 5.58 1.70 0.82
C GLU A 67 5.58 2.10 2.30
N GLN A 68 4.59 1.62 3.06
CA GLN A 68 4.51 1.87 4.50
C GLN A 68 5.72 1.33 5.26
N ARG A 69 6.23 0.15 4.86
CA ARG A 69 7.43 -0.43 5.46
C ARG A 69 8.68 0.40 5.18
N MET A 70 8.86 0.85 3.94
CA MET A 70 10.00 1.69 3.56
C MET A 70 9.94 3.05 4.25
N ALA A 71 8.76 3.64 4.39
CA ALA A 71 8.55 4.87 5.17
C ALA A 71 8.98 4.66 6.64
N ALA A 72 8.50 3.58 7.27
CA ALA A 72 8.85 3.26 8.66
C ALA A 72 10.35 3.00 8.86
N LEU A 73 11.01 2.30 7.94
CA LEU A 73 12.44 1.99 8.02
C LEU A 73 13.34 3.21 7.81
N SER A 74 12.90 4.17 7.00
CA SER A 74 13.65 5.40 6.69
C SER A 74 13.34 6.55 7.64
N GLY A 75 12.32 6.42 8.51
CA GLY A 75 11.81 7.52 9.33
C GLY A 75 11.05 8.59 8.52
N GLY A 76 10.66 8.27 7.28
CA GLY A 76 9.88 9.16 6.41
C GLY A 76 8.38 9.13 6.70
N GLY A 77 7.66 10.16 6.25
CA GLY A 77 6.20 10.22 6.41
C GLY A 77 5.42 9.33 5.44
N ALA A 78 5.99 9.04 4.26
CA ALA A 78 5.43 8.17 3.22
C ALA A 78 6.55 7.68 2.30
N ALA A 79 6.24 6.67 1.47
CA ALA A 79 7.11 6.22 0.38
C ALA A 79 6.24 5.84 -0.84
N LEU A 80 6.88 5.66 -2.01
CA LEU A 80 6.20 5.28 -3.26
C LEU A 80 7.00 4.18 -3.97
N ALA A 81 6.34 3.08 -4.32
CA ALA A 81 6.95 1.95 -5.02
C ALA A 81 6.83 2.14 -6.54
N LEU A 82 7.98 2.09 -7.23
CA LEU A 82 8.08 2.28 -8.67
C LEU A 82 8.76 1.09 -9.34
N ALA A 83 8.66 1.02 -10.67
CA ALA A 83 9.18 -0.09 -11.46
C ALA A 83 10.72 -0.21 -11.41
N SER A 84 11.43 0.90 -11.17
CA SER A 84 12.89 0.91 -11.12
C SER A 84 13.43 2.09 -10.30
N GLY A 85 14.71 2.01 -9.91
CA GLY A 85 15.41 3.12 -9.26
C GLY A 85 15.55 4.36 -10.15
N THR A 86 15.80 4.18 -11.45
CA THR A 86 15.82 5.31 -12.41
C THR A 86 14.47 6.00 -12.48
N SER A 87 13.37 5.23 -12.46
CA SER A 87 12.02 5.81 -12.39
C SER A 87 11.82 6.59 -11.09
N ALA A 88 12.32 6.10 -9.94
CA ALA A 88 12.25 6.82 -8.67
C ALA A 88 13.03 8.13 -8.64
N ILE A 89 14.09 8.26 -9.43
CA ILE A 89 14.85 9.51 -9.56
C ILE A 89 14.13 10.52 -10.47
N TYR A 90 13.38 10.03 -11.47
CA TYR A 90 12.77 10.89 -12.49
C TYR A 90 11.30 11.27 -12.23
N TYR A 91 10.59 10.50 -11.38
CA TYR A 91 9.17 10.68 -11.06
C TYR A 91 8.89 12.04 -10.41
#